data_AF-A0A662DHL2-F1
#
_entry.id   AF-A0A662DHL2-F1
#
_cell.length_a   1.000
_cell.length_b   1.000
_cell.length_c   1.000
_cell.angle_alpha   90.00
_cell.angle_beta   90.00
_cell.angle_gamma   90.00
#
_symmetry.space_group_name_H-M   'P 1'
#
loop_
_entity.id
_entity.type
_entity.pdbx_description
1 polymer ?
#
loop_
_entity_poly.entity_id
_entity_poly.type
_entity_poly.pdbx_seq_one_letter_code
_entity_poly.pdbx_strand_id
1 'polypeptide(L)'
;MPVVSGIDCEKGVVYEHIKVSQGVLEVAGEHIMSEAGPLRYYENFFGADEALTNFAPGRSLWVATLIITGNSREEAWARRCEVIKDIRDYFGLSVYHDSAPAKSVPGAVSLESFL
;
A
#
# COMPACT_ATOMS: atom_id res chain seq x y z
N MET A 1 -19.07 5.65 42.30
CA MET A 1 -19.22 4.96 41.00
C MET A 1 -17.96 5.25 40.21
N PRO A 2 -17.12 4.27 39.85
CA PRO A 2 -16.01 4.54 38.95
C PRO A 2 -16.59 4.73 37.54
N VAL A 3 -16.25 5.86 36.91
CA VAL A 3 -16.51 6.08 35.49
C VAL A 3 -15.39 5.36 34.75
N VAL A 4 -15.73 4.27 34.06
CA VAL A 4 -14.81 3.66 33.08
C VAL A 4 -14.90 4.51 31.82
N SER A 5 -14.17 5.62 31.79
CA SER A 5 -13.96 6.41 30.57
C SER A 5 -12.90 5.72 29.75
N GLY A 6 -13.34 4.80 28.89
CA GLY A 6 -12.49 4.02 28.01
C GLY A 6 -13.32 3.38 26.91
N ILE A 7 -14.15 4.17 26.22
CA ILE A 7 -14.53 3.81 24.87
C ILE A 7 -13.32 4.21 24.04
N ASP A 8 -12.45 3.25 23.72
CA ASP A 8 -11.43 3.44 22.71
C ASP A 8 -12.15 3.95 21.46
N CYS A 9 -11.81 5.17 21.04
CA CYS A 9 -12.25 5.68 19.76
C CYS A 9 -11.70 4.71 18.71
N GLU A 10 -12.58 4.15 17.87
CA GLU A 10 -12.15 3.21 16.83
C GLU A 10 -11.01 3.83 16.02
N LYS A 11 -9.83 3.20 16.06
CA LYS A 11 -8.68 3.64 15.26
C LYS A 11 -8.83 3.18 13.82
N GLY A 12 -8.36 4.03 12.90
CA GLY A 12 -8.23 3.68 11.50
C GLY A 12 -6.88 3.01 11.24
N VAL A 13 -6.85 2.01 10.36
CA VAL A 13 -5.61 1.46 9.81
C VAL A 13 -5.79 1.26 8.30
N VAL A 14 -4.80 1.70 7.54
CA VAL A 14 -4.63 1.37 6.13
C VAL A 14 -3.45 0.42 6.01
N TYR A 15 -3.71 -0.74 5.45
CA TYR A 15 -2.73 -1.76 5.11
C TYR A 15 -2.73 -1.91 3.60
N GLU A 16 -1.62 -1.58 2.96
CA GLU A 16 -1.57 -1.46 1.50
C GLU A 16 -0.27 -1.98 0.92
N HIS A 17 -0.35 -2.69 -0.21
CA HIS A 17 0.82 -3.14 -0.94
C HIS A 17 1.08 -2.22 -2.13
N ILE A 18 2.32 -1.73 -2.22
CA ILE A 18 2.78 -0.93 -3.34
C ILE A 18 3.94 -1.58 -4.07
N LYS A 19 4.05 -1.29 -5.36
CA LYS A 19 5.19 -1.56 -6.22
C LYS A 19 5.67 -0.25 -6.84
N VAL A 20 6.97 0.00 -6.72
CA VAL A 20 7.62 1.13 -7.39
C VAL A 20 8.54 0.58 -8.46
N SER A 21 8.36 1.06 -9.69
CA SER A 21 9.18 0.66 -10.84
C SER A 21 9.18 1.73 -11.91
N GLN A 22 10.35 2.07 -12.47
CA GLN A 22 10.48 2.88 -13.70
C GLN A 22 9.54 4.11 -13.80
N GLY A 23 9.50 4.95 -12.76
CA GLY A 23 8.67 6.17 -12.77
C GLY A 23 7.19 5.97 -12.41
N VAL A 24 6.80 4.74 -12.06
CA VAL A 24 5.44 4.33 -11.73
C VAL A 24 5.37 3.87 -10.27
N LEU A 25 4.32 4.30 -9.57
CA LEU A 25 3.85 3.69 -8.32
C LEU A 25 2.53 2.96 -8.60
N GLU A 26 2.48 1.67 -8.32
CA GLU A 26 1.29 0.84 -8.43
C GLU A 26 0.84 0.37 -7.04
N VAL A 27 -0.45 0.50 -6.75
CA VAL A 27 -1.11 -0.16 -5.63
C VAL A 27 -1.70 -1.46 -6.14
N ALA A 28 -1.35 -2.57 -5.51
CA ALA A 28 -1.74 -3.90 -5.94
C ALA A 28 -2.06 -4.80 -4.74
N GLY A 29 -2.60 -5.99 -5.00
CA GLY A 29 -2.84 -6.98 -3.95
C GLY A 29 -1.57 -7.77 -3.57
N GLU A 30 -1.75 -8.76 -2.71
CA GLU A 30 -0.65 -9.58 -2.13
C GLU A 30 0.27 -10.26 -3.17
N HIS A 31 -0.20 -10.46 -4.40
CA HIS A 31 0.57 -11.13 -5.46
C HIS A 31 1.91 -10.46 -5.78
N ILE A 32 2.07 -9.16 -5.52
CA ILE A 32 3.36 -8.47 -5.75
C ILE A 32 4.42 -8.83 -4.69
N MET A 33 4.02 -9.41 -3.55
CA MET A 33 4.91 -9.73 -2.44
C MET A 33 5.57 -11.10 -2.59
N SER A 34 4.96 -12.04 -3.33
CA SER A 34 5.49 -13.40 -3.50
C SER A 34 6.85 -13.45 -4.21
N GLU A 35 7.12 -12.48 -5.09
CA GLU A 35 8.36 -12.37 -5.87
C GLU A 35 9.38 -11.41 -5.25
N ALA A 36 9.06 -10.79 -4.11
CA ALA A 36 9.85 -9.70 -3.54
C ALA A 36 11.22 -10.15 -2.98
N GLY A 37 11.38 -11.44 -2.69
CA GLY A 37 12.49 -11.96 -1.90
C GLY A 37 12.43 -11.47 -0.45
N PRO A 38 13.57 -11.44 0.28
CA PRO A 38 13.58 -11.06 1.68
C PRO A 38 13.10 -9.62 1.91
N LEU A 39 12.11 -9.48 2.81
CA LEU A 39 11.61 -8.18 3.26
C LEU A 39 12.37 -7.72 4.51
N ARG A 40 12.55 -6.41 4.62
CA ARG A 40 13.09 -5.73 5.79
C ARG A 40 11.99 -4.89 6.42
N TYR A 41 11.99 -4.87 7.74
CA TYR A 41 11.11 -4.04 8.54
C TYR A 41 11.70 -2.64 8.74
N TYR A 42 10.87 -1.62 8.58
CA TYR A 42 11.20 -0.23 8.86
C TYR A 42 10.06 0.44 9.60
N GLU A 43 10.41 1.28 10.57
CA GLU A 43 9.50 2.25 11.18
C GLU A 43 9.65 3.60 10.45
N ASN A 44 8.58 4.40 10.43
CA ASN A 44 8.57 5.76 9.86
C ASN A 44 9.01 5.81 8.37
N PHE A 45 8.48 4.91 7.55
CA PHE A 45 8.86 4.76 6.15
C PHE A 45 8.05 5.71 5.24
N PHE A 46 8.65 6.84 4.85
CA PHE A 46 8.00 7.88 4.03
C PHE A 46 6.67 8.39 4.63
N GLY A 47 6.57 8.43 5.96
CA GLY A 47 5.37 8.84 6.70
C GLY A 47 4.42 7.70 7.09
N ALA A 48 4.64 6.48 6.57
CA ALA A 48 3.98 5.28 7.10
C ALA A 48 4.56 4.94 8.47
N ASP A 49 3.71 4.47 9.38
CA ASP A 49 4.15 4.09 10.72
C ASP A 49 5.11 2.90 10.64
N GLU A 50 4.75 1.91 9.81
CA GLU A 50 5.57 0.72 9.58
C GLU A 50 5.56 0.32 8.10
N ALA A 51 6.65 -0.31 7.65
CA ALA A 51 6.73 -0.92 6.35
C ALA A 51 7.53 -2.23 6.34
N LEU A 52 7.06 -3.19 5.56
CA LEU A 52 7.80 -4.39 5.18
C LEU A 52 8.18 -4.28 3.70
N THR A 53 9.45 -4.14 3.39
CA THR A 53 9.89 -3.83 2.03
C THR A 53 11.23 -4.45 1.66
N ASN A 54 11.41 -4.77 0.37
CA ASN A 54 12.71 -5.11 -0.19
C ASN A 54 13.46 -3.88 -0.75
N PHE A 55 13.01 -2.67 -0.39
CA PHE A 55 13.65 -1.41 -0.74
C PHE A 55 15.11 -1.38 -0.24
N ALA A 56 15.98 -0.90 -1.13
CA ALA A 56 17.36 -0.59 -0.83
C ALA A 56 17.77 0.66 -1.63
N PRO A 57 18.65 1.52 -1.07
CA PRO A 57 19.18 2.66 -1.82
C PRO A 57 19.75 2.24 -3.18
N GLY A 58 19.39 2.96 -4.24
CA GLY A 58 19.81 2.67 -5.61
C GLY A 58 18.99 1.60 -6.34
N ARG A 59 18.05 0.93 -5.67
CA ARG A 59 17.15 -0.05 -6.30
C ARG A 59 15.97 0.67 -6.96
N SER A 60 15.82 0.51 -8.27
CA SER A 60 14.75 1.14 -9.07
C SER A 60 13.44 0.36 -9.10
N LEU A 61 13.45 -0.90 -8.64
CA LEU A 61 12.30 -1.78 -8.53
C LEU A 61 12.21 -2.36 -7.12
N TRP A 62 11.16 -2.01 -6.39
CA TRP A 62 10.92 -2.51 -5.04
C TRP A 62 9.42 -2.56 -4.74
N VAL A 63 9.07 -3.33 -3.72
CA VAL A 63 7.70 -3.43 -3.21
C VAL A 63 7.68 -3.15 -1.71
N ALA A 64 6.58 -2.64 -1.21
CA ALA A 64 6.36 -2.49 0.23
C ALA A 64 4.94 -2.81 0.63
N THR A 65 4.79 -3.44 1.78
CA THR A 65 3.57 -3.37 2.59
C THR A 65 3.70 -2.14 3.47
N LEU A 66 2.79 -1.18 3.34
CA LEU A 66 2.69 0.02 4.16
C LEU A 66 1.61 -0.18 5.22
N ILE A 67 1.90 0.20 6.46
CA ILE A 67 0.98 0.17 7.58
C ILE A 67 0.88 1.59 8.13
N ILE A 68 -0.33 2.16 8.05
CA ILE A 68 -0.60 3.55 8.41
C ILE A 68 -1.80 3.56 9.34
N THR A 69 -1.63 4.15 10.51
CA THR A 69 -2.66 4.24 11.55
C THR A 69 -3.22 5.66 11.65
N GLY A 70 -4.38 5.82 12.26
CA GLY A 70 -4.99 7.12 12.54
C GLY A 70 -6.00 7.01 13.67
N ASN A 71 -6.38 8.13 14.26
CA ASN A 71 -7.43 8.17 15.30
C ASN A 71 -8.83 7.98 14.68
N SER A 72 -8.95 8.04 13.36
CA SER A 72 -10.11 7.58 12.59
C SER A 72 -9.68 6.94 11.26
N ARG A 73 -10.62 6.29 10.58
CA ARG A 73 -10.38 5.74 9.23
C ARG A 73 -10.09 6.82 8.20
N GLU A 74 -10.75 7.96 8.32
CA GLU A 74 -10.54 9.13 7.45
C GLU A 74 -9.15 9.72 7.65
N GLU A 75 -8.68 9.79 8.90
CA GLU A 75 -7.32 10.23 9.21
C GLU A 75 -6.27 9.27 8.64
N ALA A 76 -6.43 7.95 8.85
CA ALA A 76 -5.53 6.96 8.30
C ALA A 76 -5.48 7.01 6.76
N TRP A 77 -6.63 7.25 6.12
CA TRP A 77 -6.71 7.42 4.66
C TRP A 77 -6.03 8.72 4.18
N ALA A 78 -6.22 9.83 4.88
CA ALA A 78 -5.56 11.09 4.56
C ALA A 78 -4.04 10.96 4.67
N ARG A 79 -3.54 10.37 5.76
CA ARG A 79 -2.12 10.05 5.95
C ARG A 79 -1.60 9.15 4.83
N ARG A 80 -2.37 8.15 4.40
CA ARG A 80 -2.00 7.32 3.25
C ARG A 80 -1.79 8.13 1.98
N CYS A 81 -2.66 9.09 1.68
CA CYS A 81 -2.48 9.96 0.52
C CYS A 81 -1.17 10.76 0.58
N GLU A 82 -0.78 11.23 1.77
CA GLU A 82 0.48 11.92 2.01
C GLU A 82 1.68 10.99 1.80
N VAL A 83 1.65 9.77 2.36
CA VAL A 83 2.70 8.77 2.16
C VAL A 83 2.93 8.47 0.67
N ILE A 84 1.86 8.21 -0.08
CA ILE A 84 1.96 7.95 -1.52
C ILE A 84 2.54 9.16 -2.26
N LYS A 85 2.12 10.37 -1.89
CA LYS A 85 2.68 11.60 -2.48
C LYS A 85 4.17 11.72 -2.18
N ASP A 86 4.60 11.51 -0.94
CA ASP A 86 6.00 11.66 -0.54
C ASP A 86 6.91 10.62 -1.21
N ILE A 87 6.45 9.38 -1.37
CA ILE A 87 7.15 8.37 -2.17
C ILE A 87 7.29 8.84 -3.63
N ARG A 88 6.20 9.34 -4.23
CA ARG A 88 6.24 9.83 -5.62
C ARG A 88 7.19 11.01 -5.79
N ASP A 89 7.14 11.98 -4.88
CA ASP A 89 8.00 13.17 -4.91
C ASP A 89 9.47 12.77 -4.74
N TYR A 90 9.78 11.86 -3.82
CA TYR A 90 11.15 11.40 -3.57
C TYR A 90 11.75 10.67 -4.77
N PHE A 91 10.98 9.82 -5.45
CA PHE A 91 11.45 9.03 -6.60
C PHE A 91 11.17 9.69 -7.96
N GLY A 92 10.52 10.86 -7.99
CA GLY A 92 10.12 11.53 -9.23
C GLY A 92 9.12 10.74 -10.08
N LEU A 93 8.17 10.04 -9.43
CA LEU A 93 7.22 9.15 -10.10
C LEU A 93 6.05 9.96 -10.68
N SER A 94 5.97 10.00 -12.01
CA SER A 94 4.93 10.74 -12.73
C SER A 94 3.60 9.99 -12.83
N VAL A 95 3.62 8.67 -12.66
CA VAL A 95 2.45 7.81 -12.87
C VAL A 95 2.07 7.11 -11.57
N TYR A 96 0.78 7.14 -11.25
CA TYR A 96 0.16 6.40 -10.15
C TYR A 96 -0.96 5.52 -10.69
N HIS A 97 -0.88 4.22 -10.41
CA HIS A 97 -1.91 3.24 -10.77
C HIS A 97 -2.51 2.63 -9.51
N ASP A 98 -3.83 2.70 -9.41
CA ASP A 98 -4.60 2.01 -8.37
C ASP A 98 -5.36 0.88 -9.06
N SER A 99 -4.76 -0.30 -9.06
CA SER A 99 -5.32 -1.49 -9.70
C SER A 99 -6.40 -2.07 -8.79
N ALA A 100 -7.51 -1.35 -8.61
CA ALA A 100 -8.72 -1.97 -8.10
C ALA A 100 -9.09 -3.12 -9.07
N PRO A 101 -9.51 -4.30 -8.58
CA PRO A 101 -9.93 -5.36 -9.47
C PRO A 101 -11.01 -4.80 -10.39
N ALA A 102 -10.81 -4.93 -11.70
CA ALA A 102 -11.89 -4.70 -12.65
C ALA A 102 -13.07 -5.53 -12.15
N LYS A 103 -14.21 -4.89 -11.86
CA LYS A 103 -15.43 -5.63 -11.53
C LYS A 103 -15.57 -6.69 -12.61
N SER A 104 -15.45 -7.96 -12.25
CA SER A 104 -15.66 -9.06 -13.18
C SER A 104 -17.04 -8.84 -13.77
N VAL A 105 -17.11 -8.42 -15.04
CA VAL A 105 -18.38 -8.40 -15.75
C VAL A 105 -18.79 -9.86 -15.81
N PRO A 106 -19.92 -10.28 -15.22
CA PRO A 106 -20.33 -11.67 -15.27
C PRO A 106 -20.59 -12.00 -16.75
N GLY A 107 -19.71 -12.77 -17.40
CA GLY A 107 -19.94 -13.27 -18.76
C GLY A 107 -18.77 -13.26 -19.75
N ALA A 108 -17.58 -12.76 -19.40
CA ALA A 108 -16.43 -12.90 -20.30
C ALA A 108 -15.75 -14.27 -20.11
N VAL A 109 -16.28 -15.28 -20.79
CA VAL A 109 -15.61 -16.58 -20.95
C VAL A 109 -14.43 -16.39 -21.91
N SER A 110 -13.21 -16.63 -21.44
CA SER A 110 -12.03 -16.65 -22.31
C SER A 110 -12.12 -17.86 -23.23
N LEU A 111 -12.09 -17.65 -24.55
CA LEU A 111 -12.15 -18.70 -25.56
C LEU A 111 -10.81 -19.42 -25.80
N GLU A 112 -9.77 -19.16 -24.99
CA GLU A 112 -8.45 -19.76 -25.20
C GLU A 112 -8.24 -21.12 -24.51
N SER A 113 -9.29 -21.74 -23.96
CA SER A 113 -9.20 -23.10 -23.38
C SER A 113 -9.47 -24.24 -24.38
N PHE A 114 -9.41 -23.97 -25.68
CA PHE A 114 -9.55 -24.99 -26.73
C PHE A 114 -8.47 -24.89 -27.80
N LEU A 115 -7.19 -24.90 -27.42
CA LEU A 115 -6.10 -25.46 -28.23
C LEU A 115 -4.94 -25.92 -27.34
#